data_AF-M2AZ68-F1
#
_entry.id   AF-M2AZ68-F1
#
_cell.length_a   1.000
_cell.length_b   1.000
_cell.length_c   1.000
_cell.angle_alpha   90.00
_cell.angle_beta   90.00
_cell.angle_gamma   90.00
#
_symmetry.space_group_name_H-M   'P 1'
#
loop_
_entity.id
_entity.type
_entity.pdbx_description
1 polymer ?
#
loop_
_entity_poly.entity_id
_entity_poly.type
_entity_poly.pdbx_seq_one_letter_code
_entity_poly.pdbx_strand_id
1 'polypeptide(L)'
;MREKPPKIKEVRRHEIVLRTWEDEHLFDSDSHYRYFADDVPTLTSFQRFLTRTFYNPVVPLCAEWQRVGDFDAKELIDAVKKGLDHDDDIIQQWFDGSDVLKLLRKAKNWGDTLLAVEAIGGGHEDTPEVAAYVKRVLPNAG
;
A
#
# COMPACT_ATOMS: atom_id res chain seq x y z
N MET A 1 20.16 -9.08 32.82
CA MET A 1 18.79 -8.53 32.77
C MET A 1 18.53 -8.08 31.34
N ARG A 2 17.47 -8.55 30.67
CA ARG A 2 17.06 -7.99 29.37
C ARG A 2 16.16 -6.81 29.67
N GLU A 3 16.58 -5.61 29.30
CA GLU A 3 15.76 -4.40 29.44
C GLU A 3 14.47 -4.60 28.64
N LYS A 4 13.32 -4.34 29.29
CA LYS A 4 12.04 -4.31 28.58
C LYS A 4 12.08 -3.13 27.61
N PRO A 5 11.81 -3.32 26.31
CA PRO A 5 11.74 -2.21 25.39
C PRO A 5 10.71 -1.19 25.87
N PRO A 6 10.99 0.12 25.75
CA PRO A 6 10.13 1.17 26.25
C PRO A 6 8.74 1.08 25.59
N LYS A 7 7.69 1.13 26.41
CA LYS A 7 6.31 1.20 25.93
C LYS A 7 6.04 2.61 25.40
N ILE A 8 5.81 2.73 24.09
CA ILE A 8 5.34 3.97 23.47
C ILE A 8 3.92 4.23 23.98
N LYS A 9 3.72 5.34 24.71
CA LYS A 9 2.44 5.69 25.35
C LYS A 9 1.53 6.58 24.49
N GLU A 10 2.09 7.29 23.52
CA GLU A 10 1.36 8.14 22.57
C GLU A 10 2.11 8.12 21.24
N VAL A 11 1.43 7.80 20.14
CA VAL A 11 1.97 7.94 18.78
C VAL A 11 1.43 9.25 18.21
N ARG A 12 2.30 10.17 17.82
CA ARG A 12 1.89 11.46 17.28
C ARG A 12 1.49 11.30 15.82
N ARG A 13 0.48 12.06 15.36
CA ARG A 13 -0.05 11.96 13.98
C ARG A 13 1.04 12.05 12.89
N HIS A 14 2.08 12.85 13.09
CA HIS A 14 3.22 12.90 12.16
C HIS A 14 4.08 11.63 12.20
N GLU A 15 4.30 11.03 13.38
CA GLU A 15 5.02 9.75 13.50
C GLU A 15 4.25 8.60 12.84
N ILE A 16 2.91 8.68 12.82
CA ILE A 16 2.05 7.76 12.05
C ILE A 16 2.26 7.99 10.56
N VAL A 17 2.13 9.24 10.08
CA VAL A 17 2.33 9.58 8.65
C VAL A 17 3.71 9.13 8.14
N LEU A 18 4.75 9.30 8.96
CA LEU A 18 6.11 8.89 8.61
C LEU A 18 6.27 7.38 8.50
N ARG A 19 5.66 6.62 9.41
CA ARG A 19 5.66 5.15 9.34
C ARG A 19 4.82 4.65 8.17
N THR A 20 3.71 5.32 7.88
CA THR A 20 2.88 4.99 6.71
C THR A 20 3.69 5.08 5.42
N TRP A 21 4.54 6.11 5.28
CA TRP A 21 5.40 6.28 4.11
C TRP A 21 6.48 5.21 3.98
N GLU A 22 7.13 4.82 5.09
CA GLU A 22 8.13 3.75 5.06
C GLU A 22 7.50 2.42 4.62
N ASP A 23 6.23 2.19 4.94
CA ASP A 23 5.46 1.00 4.57
C ASP A 23 4.85 1.09 3.16
N GLU A 24 5.15 2.12 2.37
CA GLU A 24 4.73 2.20 0.97
C GLU A 24 5.64 1.37 0.06
N HIS A 25 5.01 0.61 -0.82
CA HIS A 25 5.66 -0.23 -1.81
C HIS A 25 5.27 0.22 -3.22
N LEU A 26 6.26 0.25 -4.11
CA LEU A 26 6.05 0.43 -5.55
C LEU A 26 6.70 -0.74 -6.28
N PHE A 27 6.02 -1.28 -7.29
CA PHE A 27 6.50 -2.40 -8.10
C PHE A 27 6.43 -2.02 -9.57
N ASP A 28 7.44 -2.42 -10.34
CA ASP A 28 7.40 -2.46 -11.80
C ASP A 28 7.70 -3.89 -12.31
N SER A 29 7.86 -4.06 -13.62
CA SER A 29 8.12 -5.38 -14.23
C SER A 29 9.38 -6.08 -13.72
N ASP A 30 10.35 -5.32 -13.21
CA ASP A 30 11.70 -5.78 -12.94
C ASP A 30 12.15 -5.48 -11.50
N SER A 31 11.46 -4.59 -10.79
CA SER A 31 11.97 -3.95 -9.58
C SER A 31 10.90 -3.74 -8.52
N HIS A 32 11.34 -3.82 -7.28
CA HIS A 32 10.61 -3.38 -6.09
C HIS A 32 11.31 -2.16 -5.50
N TYR A 33 10.52 -1.13 -5.18
CA TYR A 33 10.95 0.10 -4.55
C TYR A 33 10.24 0.34 -3.22
N ARG A 34 10.93 1.03 -2.32
CA ARG A 34 10.35 1.60 -1.10
C ARG A 34 10.55 3.09 -1.08
N TYR A 35 9.62 3.78 -0.45
CA TYR A 35 9.71 5.21 -0.26
C TYR A 35 10.70 5.53 0.85
N PHE A 36 11.69 6.37 0.57
CA PHE A 36 12.70 6.78 1.54
C PHE A 36 12.68 8.30 1.68
N ALA A 37 12.52 8.79 2.91
CA ALA A 37 12.58 10.22 3.22
C ALA A 37 13.90 10.54 3.92
N ASP A 38 14.81 11.24 3.23
CA ASP A 38 16.15 11.57 3.75
C ASP A 38 16.09 12.53 4.95
N ASP A 39 15.18 13.51 4.90
CA ASP A 39 15.03 14.53 5.93
C ASP A 39 13.55 14.67 6.31
N VAL A 40 13.18 13.94 7.37
CA VAL A 40 11.87 14.00 7.97
C VAL A 40 11.70 15.34 8.68
N PRO A 41 10.77 16.21 8.27
CA PRO A 41 10.71 17.54 8.83
C PRO A 41 10.28 17.54 10.30
N THR A 42 11.13 18.09 11.17
CA THR A 42 10.78 18.23 12.58
C THR A 42 9.87 19.44 12.81
N LEU A 43 8.66 19.19 13.31
CA LEU A 43 7.75 20.27 13.70
C LEU A 43 8.18 20.95 15.00
N THR A 44 8.21 22.28 15.00
CA THR A 44 8.36 23.10 16.22
C THR A 44 7.16 22.93 17.16
N SER A 45 7.31 23.28 18.44
CA SER A 45 6.22 23.18 19.43
C SER A 45 4.96 23.95 19.03
N PHE A 46 5.13 25.10 18.37
CA PHE A 46 4.01 25.90 17.87
C PHE A 46 3.31 25.22 16.67
N GLN A 47 4.07 24.71 15.71
CA GLN A 47 3.50 23.93 14.60
C GLN A 47 2.78 22.67 15.09
N ARG A 48 3.32 21.99 16.11
CA ARG A 48 2.65 20.85 16.77
C ARG A 48 1.33 21.26 17.41
N PHE A 49 1.25 22.43 18.03
CA PHE A 49 0.01 22.95 18.58
C PHE A 49 -1.01 23.29 17.47
N LEU A 50 -0.56 23.91 16.37
CA LEU A 50 -1.40 24.22 15.22
C LEU A 50 -1.94 22.96 14.51
N THR A 51 -1.13 21.90 14.40
CA THR A 51 -1.57 20.60 13.85
C THR A 51 -2.68 19.93 14.64
N ARG A 52 -2.89 20.33 15.91
CA ARG A 52 -3.93 19.77 16.78
C ARG A 52 -5.24 20.56 16.73
N THR A 53 -5.23 21.75 16.14
CA THR A 53 -6.36 22.68 16.21
C THR A 53 -7.05 22.85 14.86
N PHE A 54 -6.42 23.49 13.87
CA PHE A 54 -7.12 23.85 12.62
C PHE A 54 -6.24 23.85 11.37
N TYR A 55 -4.93 23.63 11.50
CA TYR A 55 -3.98 23.88 10.42
C TYR A 55 -3.06 22.68 10.19
N ASN A 56 -3.06 22.15 8.98
CA ASN A 56 -2.10 21.15 8.52
C ASN A 56 -0.93 21.89 7.82
N PRO A 57 0.24 22.05 8.46
CA PRO A 57 1.35 22.78 7.86
C PRO A 57 1.84 22.04 6.62
N VAL A 58 1.99 22.79 5.52
CA VAL A 58 2.71 22.30 4.35
C VAL A 58 4.19 22.33 4.70
N VAL A 59 4.81 21.17 4.79
CA VAL A 59 6.24 21.05 5.05
C VAL A 59 6.89 20.43 3.83
N PRO A 60 7.94 21.05 3.26
CA PRO A 60 8.65 20.44 2.14
C PRO A 60 9.23 19.12 2.59
N LEU A 61 8.85 18.05 1.90
CA LEU A 61 9.41 16.71 2.09
C LEU A 61 10.29 16.41 0.88
N CYS A 62 11.55 16.05 1.13
CA CYS A 62 12.39 15.41 0.13
C CYS A 62 12.33 13.91 0.40
N ALA A 63 11.69 13.18 -0.51
CA ALA A 63 11.61 11.74 -0.45
C ALA A 63 11.73 11.16 -1.86
N GLU A 64 12.40 10.01 -1.94
CA GLU A 64 12.76 9.35 -3.19
C GLU A 64 12.35 7.87 -3.13
N TRP A 65 11.96 7.34 -4.29
CA TRP A 65 11.78 5.90 -4.43
C TRP A 65 13.14 5.24 -4.60
N GLN A 66 13.50 4.39 -3.64
CA GLN A 66 14.76 3.64 -3.72
C GLN A 66 14.46 2.19 -4.09
N ARG A 67 15.18 1.68 -5.09
CA ARG A 67 15.11 0.27 -5.49
C ARG A 67 15.68 -0.58 -4.37
N VAL A 68 14.87 -1.49 -3.83
CA VAL A 68 15.25 -2.38 -2.74
C VAL A 68 15.50 -3.81 -3.22
N GLY A 69 15.01 -4.17 -4.41
CA GLY A 69 15.19 -5.50 -4.97
C GLY A 69 14.61 -5.64 -6.38
N ASP A 70 14.70 -6.86 -6.90
CA ASP A 70 14.00 -7.26 -8.12
C ASP A 70 12.50 -7.51 -7.81
N PHE A 71 11.65 -7.46 -8.82
CA PHE A 71 10.22 -7.76 -8.63
C PHE A 71 10.01 -9.22 -8.19
N ASP A 72 9.33 -9.40 -7.05
CA ASP A 72 8.80 -10.70 -6.60
C ASP A 72 7.29 -10.59 -6.38
N ALA A 73 6.53 -11.37 -7.14
CA ALA A 73 5.07 -11.46 -7.01
C ALA A 73 4.64 -11.86 -5.59
N LYS A 74 5.47 -12.63 -4.87
CA LYS A 74 5.18 -12.99 -3.48
C LYS A 74 5.22 -11.78 -2.56
N GLU A 75 6.19 -10.87 -2.73
CA GLU A 75 6.29 -9.66 -1.92
C GLU A 75 5.12 -8.70 -2.17
N LEU A 76 4.69 -8.56 -3.44
CA LEU A 76 3.46 -7.84 -3.78
C LEU A 76 2.24 -8.44 -3.08
N ILE A 77 2.05 -9.76 -3.17
CA ILE A 77 0.92 -10.46 -2.55
C ILE A 77 0.94 -10.32 -1.03
N ASP A 78 2.12 -10.44 -0.41
CA ASP A 78 2.28 -10.29 1.03
C ASP A 78 2.00 -8.83 1.47
N ALA A 79 2.38 -7.83 0.68
CA ALA A 79 2.06 -6.43 0.93
C ALA A 79 0.55 -6.17 0.84
N VAL A 80 -0.11 -6.65 -0.22
CA VAL A 80 -1.57 -6.52 -0.39
C VAL A 80 -2.31 -7.23 0.73
N LYS A 81 -1.86 -8.43 1.11
CA LYS A 81 -2.45 -9.19 2.22
C LYS A 81 -2.37 -8.40 3.54
N LYS A 82 -1.23 -7.77 3.83
CA LYS A 82 -1.10 -6.89 5.01
C LYS A 82 -2.09 -5.72 4.95
N GLY A 83 -2.26 -5.12 3.77
CA GLY A 83 -3.26 -4.06 3.56
C GLY A 83 -4.66 -4.53 3.91
N LEU A 84 -5.08 -5.67 3.34
CA LEU A 84 -6.39 -6.29 3.60
C LEU A 84 -6.61 -6.68 5.08
N ASP A 85 -5.55 -7.05 5.80
CA ASP A 85 -5.65 -7.39 7.23
C ASP A 85 -5.83 -6.15 8.14
N HIS A 86 -5.52 -4.95 7.64
CA HIS A 86 -5.50 -3.69 8.42
C HIS A 86 -6.57 -2.67 8.03
N ASP A 87 -6.92 -2.56 6.75
CA ASP A 87 -7.91 -1.62 6.22
C ASP A 87 -8.48 -2.21 4.91
N ASP A 88 -9.66 -2.80 4.99
CA ASP A 88 -10.29 -3.58 3.93
C ASP A 88 -11.26 -2.77 3.05
N ASP A 89 -11.83 -1.70 3.58
CA ASP A 89 -12.94 -0.96 2.93
C ASP A 89 -12.58 -0.37 1.56
N ILE A 90 -11.33 0.07 1.34
CA ILE A 90 -10.90 0.68 0.06
C ILE A 90 -10.59 -0.40 -1.00
N ILE A 91 -10.06 -1.55 -0.59
CA ILE A 91 -9.63 -2.61 -1.52
C ILE A 91 -10.81 -3.55 -1.84
N GLN A 92 -11.75 -3.72 -0.91
CA GLN A 92 -12.86 -4.68 -1.04
C GLN A 92 -14.14 -4.11 -1.67
N GLN A 93 -14.04 -2.98 -2.39
CA GLN A 93 -15.21 -2.39 -3.03
C GLN A 93 -15.90 -3.36 -4.01
N TRP A 94 -15.11 -4.16 -4.73
CA TRP A 94 -15.61 -5.04 -5.79
C TRP A 94 -15.44 -6.54 -5.50
N PHE A 95 -14.43 -6.89 -4.71
CA PHE A 95 -14.08 -8.29 -4.41
C PHE A 95 -13.78 -8.42 -2.93
N ASP A 96 -14.16 -9.55 -2.33
CA ASP A 96 -13.69 -9.85 -0.98
C ASP A 96 -12.16 -10.09 -0.97
N GLY A 97 -11.55 -10.00 0.22
CA GLY A 97 -10.10 -10.17 0.35
C GLY A 97 -9.58 -11.53 -0.16
N SER A 98 -10.41 -12.57 -0.15
CA SER A 98 -10.00 -13.89 -0.66
C SER A 98 -9.93 -13.92 -2.18
N ASP A 99 -10.85 -13.24 -2.84
CA ASP A 99 -10.92 -13.08 -4.29
C ASP A 99 -9.82 -12.14 -4.80
N VAL A 100 -9.53 -11.04 -4.09
CA VAL A 100 -8.37 -10.17 -4.35
C VAL A 100 -7.08 -10.98 -4.39
N LEU A 101 -6.83 -11.79 -3.35
CA LEU A 101 -5.62 -12.62 -3.29
C LEU A 101 -5.61 -13.72 -4.36
N LYS A 102 -6.78 -14.22 -4.78
CA LYS A 102 -6.89 -15.22 -5.83
C LYS A 102 -6.59 -14.62 -7.21
N LEU A 103 -7.04 -13.40 -7.49
CA LEU A 103 -6.71 -12.64 -8.71
C LEU A 103 -5.20 -12.46 -8.84
N LEU A 104 -4.54 -12.01 -7.77
CA LEU A 104 -3.09 -11.80 -7.77
C LEU A 104 -2.30 -13.11 -7.89
N ARG A 105 -2.67 -14.17 -7.15
CA ARG A 105 -1.99 -15.48 -7.21
C ARG A 105 -2.13 -16.20 -8.56
N LYS A 106 -3.11 -15.82 -9.38
CA LYS A 106 -3.29 -16.39 -10.72
C LYS A 106 -2.51 -15.66 -11.80
N ALA A 107 -1.95 -14.49 -11.51
CA ALA A 107 -1.08 -13.79 -12.43
C ALA A 107 0.20 -14.60 -12.68
N LYS A 108 0.56 -14.80 -13.94
CA LYS A 108 1.75 -15.58 -14.33
C LYS A 108 2.91 -14.72 -14.81
N ASN A 109 2.63 -13.47 -15.11
CA ASN A 109 3.58 -12.49 -15.64
C ASN A 109 3.11 -11.08 -15.23
N TRP A 110 3.93 -10.08 -15.57
CA TRP A 110 3.64 -8.69 -15.26
C TRP A 110 2.32 -8.20 -15.87
N GLY A 111 2.01 -8.58 -17.11
CA GLY A 111 0.75 -8.21 -17.76
C GLY A 111 -0.48 -8.75 -17.02
N ASP A 112 -0.47 -10.03 -16.63
CA ASP A 112 -1.55 -10.59 -15.80
C ASP A 112 -1.62 -9.91 -14.42
N THR A 113 -0.48 -9.43 -13.89
CA THR A 113 -0.43 -8.71 -12.60
C THR A 113 -1.13 -7.36 -12.72
N LEU A 114 -0.88 -6.62 -13.81
CA LEU A 114 -1.58 -5.37 -14.10
C LEU A 114 -3.09 -5.59 -14.26
N LEU A 115 -3.50 -6.65 -14.99
CA LEU A 115 -4.92 -7.00 -15.12
C LEU A 115 -5.56 -7.34 -13.77
N ALA A 116 -4.85 -8.03 -12.89
CA ALA A 116 -5.35 -8.33 -11.54
C ALA A 116 -5.53 -7.05 -10.71
N VAL A 117 -4.54 -6.14 -10.73
CA VAL A 117 -4.60 -4.86 -10.00
C VAL A 117 -5.71 -3.95 -10.55
N GLU A 118 -5.82 -3.83 -11.87
CA GLU A 118 -6.86 -3.06 -12.53
C GLU A 118 -8.26 -3.63 -12.24
N ALA A 119 -8.39 -4.97 -12.21
CA ALA A 119 -9.63 -5.62 -11.79
C ALA A 119 -10.03 -5.20 -10.38
N ILE A 120 -9.11 -5.32 -9.41
CA ILE A 120 -9.33 -4.94 -8.01
C ILE A 120 -9.78 -3.48 -7.89
N GLY A 121 -9.22 -2.58 -8.72
CA GLY A 121 -9.62 -1.17 -8.80
C GLY A 121 -10.94 -0.89 -9.53
N GLY A 122 -11.68 -1.91 -9.99
CA GLY A 122 -12.97 -1.75 -10.68
C GLY A 122 -12.89 -1.70 -12.20
N GLY A 123 -11.70 -1.75 -12.82
CA GLY A 123 -11.57 -1.64 -14.28
C GLY A 123 -12.22 -2.78 -15.07
N HIS A 124 -12.63 -3.87 -14.40
CA HIS A 124 -13.42 -4.94 -15.02
C HIS A 124 -14.84 -4.51 -15.42
N GLU A 125 -15.36 -3.37 -14.94
CA GLU A 125 -16.65 -2.83 -15.35
C GLU A 125 -16.59 -2.21 -16.75
N ASP A 126 -15.47 -1.57 -17.09
CA ASP A 126 -15.31 -0.77 -18.31
C ASP A 126 -14.33 -1.37 -19.34
N THR A 127 -13.41 -2.24 -18.90
CA THR A 127 -12.36 -2.82 -19.76
C THR A 127 -12.64 -4.30 -20.03
N PRO A 128 -13.01 -4.69 -21.28
CA PRO A 128 -13.36 -6.08 -21.62
C PRO A 128 -12.25 -7.10 -21.36
N GLU A 129 -10.98 -6.70 -21.49
CA GLU A 129 -9.83 -7.56 -21.20
C GLU A 129 -9.72 -7.90 -19.71
N VAL A 130 -9.93 -6.90 -18.85
CA VAL A 130 -9.95 -7.07 -17.39
C VAL A 130 -11.15 -7.90 -16.96
N ALA A 131 -12.33 -7.66 -17.55
CA ALA A 131 -13.51 -8.50 -17.34
C ALA A 131 -13.26 -9.97 -17.71
N ALA A 132 -12.59 -10.21 -18.85
CA ALA A 132 -12.21 -11.56 -19.29
C ALA A 132 -11.20 -12.20 -18.32
N TYR A 133 -10.25 -11.44 -17.77
CA TYR A 133 -9.33 -11.88 -16.73
C TYR A 133 -10.08 -12.32 -15.47
N VAL A 134 -10.99 -11.47 -14.96
CA VAL A 134 -11.81 -11.78 -13.77
C VAL A 134 -12.62 -13.04 -14.00
N LYS A 135 -13.37 -13.14 -15.11
CA LYS A 135 -14.18 -14.33 -15.42
C LYS A 135 -13.36 -15.62 -15.51
N ARG A 136 -12.11 -15.53 -15.99
CA ARG A 136 -11.18 -16.66 -16.09
C ARG A 136 -10.70 -17.12 -14.70
N VAL A 137 -10.49 -16.20 -13.77
CA VAL A 137 -9.95 -16.50 -12.43
C VAL A 137 -11.04 -16.78 -11.40
N LEU A 138 -12.14 -16.02 -11.48
CA LEU A 138 -13.31 -16.02 -10.61
C LEU A 138 -14.58 -16.29 -11.43
N PRO A 139 -14.79 -17.52 -11.95
CA PRO A 139 -15.93 -17.82 -12.83
C PRO A 139 -17.31 -17.69 -12.17
N ASN A 140 -17.36 -17.58 -10.84
CA ASN A 140 -18.58 -17.44 -10.05
C ASN A 140 -18.73 -16.04 -9.42
N ALA A 141 -17.85 -15.08 -9.71
CA ALA A 141 -18.03 -13.71 -9.27
C ALA A 141 -19.09 -13.07 -10.18
N GLY A 142 -20.28 -12.83 -9.65
CA GLY A 142 -21.44 -12.27 -10.34
C GLY A 142 -22.52 -11.85 -9.37
#